data_AF-A0AAN9BJ82-F1
#
_entry.id   AF-A0AAN9BJ82-F1
#
_cell.length_a   1.000
_cell.length_b   1.000
_cell.length_c   1.000
_cell.angle_alpha   90.00
_cell.angle_beta   90.00
_cell.angle_gamma   90.00
#
_symmetry.space_group_name_H-M   'P 1'
#
loop_
_entity.id
_entity.type
_entity.pdbx_description
1 polymer ?
#
loop_
_entity_poly.entity_id
_entity_poly.type
_entity_poly.pdbx_seq_one_letter_code
_entity_poly.pdbx_strand_id
1 'polypeptide(L)'
;MHTAFPLLLQLLLIAIVGHCSEEPKTPITCDAGTYYVGESASVTCNFNLDMSKEGHAIIVEWYPKNATTKIIGKEVFECKKKEPNQTRHCDPKVNEYTFNGVINDRLKLDIPSVSENIAGMYTCFILPATGTDPHVCTLTVQAGTRPTDKKDETDESNTLWLVVLLIIPAVGVVLVLTVLRFRRKRNLMYRKQNVQMDPLVMQPLIPGVGWQTALPANLPKKMIEELVKDFKLSTADCQRVMELLSQAMDADSADDTHPSVKMRPVYIRCLPEDIRDAAFLVVDFGSANLKIHLVKIQNKGHESGVRSEHYTIPTSIRLGTDTQLFEFIGDCIKKFVELHNLSDKRYRVGFVFSFPCEHKNDLTKARLIKWTKEFNCRGVEDRDPGELLQKVLVEISKPDQLDVKTIVNDAMGSLIYGDRDATRCKMAVTLANGFHACCMQATPSSEEENVNMVIMKTELGALGGNKSMYTSNTKSDTDDCLKLFRTEYDIALDKYSINRGEQILEKMVSIMYLGEIVRLVLVKLTEKRLLFKSADHKSSDLHKRDCLNADHVSLIERYGIF
;
A
#
# COMPACT_ATOMS: atom_id res chain seq x y z
N MET A 1 15.27 -20.87 -1.51
CA MET A 1 14.03 -20.11 -1.29
C MET A 1 14.32 -18.61 -1.40
N HIS A 2 14.67 -18.12 -2.59
CA HIS A 2 14.86 -16.69 -2.86
C HIS A 2 13.89 -16.27 -3.97
N THR A 3 12.59 -16.35 -3.69
CA THR A 3 11.53 -16.00 -4.67
C THR A 3 10.26 -15.41 -4.05
N ALA A 4 10.23 -15.11 -2.74
CA ALA A 4 9.02 -14.55 -2.12
C ALA A 4 8.85 -13.03 -2.36
N PHE A 5 9.94 -12.28 -2.47
CA PHE A 5 9.90 -10.81 -2.63
C PHE A 5 9.38 -10.33 -4.00
N PRO A 6 9.69 -10.99 -5.13
CA PRO A 6 9.08 -10.64 -6.42
C PRO A 6 7.55 -10.75 -6.40
N LEU A 7 6.99 -11.81 -5.79
CA LEU A 7 5.54 -12.06 -5.77
C LEU A 7 4.72 -10.99 -5.03
N LEU A 8 5.25 -10.47 -3.92
CA LEU A 8 4.61 -9.43 -3.09
C LEU A 8 4.43 -8.10 -3.83
N LEU A 9 5.40 -7.76 -4.68
CA LEU A 9 5.42 -6.53 -5.46
C LEU A 9 4.53 -6.59 -6.71
N GLN A 10 4.41 -7.80 -7.24
CA GLN A 10 3.69 -8.09 -8.46
C GLN A 10 2.18 -7.96 -8.29
N LEU A 11 1.67 -8.30 -7.09
CA LEU A 11 0.24 -8.24 -6.74
C LEU A 11 -0.20 -6.88 -6.16
N LEU A 12 0.76 -6.04 -5.76
CA LEU A 12 0.53 -4.69 -5.26
C LEU A 12 0.06 -3.72 -6.35
N LEU A 13 0.71 -3.77 -7.50
CA LEU A 13 0.42 -2.85 -8.61
C LEU A 13 -0.87 -3.22 -9.29
N ILE A 14 -1.16 -4.52 -9.33
CA ILE A 14 -2.45 -5.07 -9.67
C ILE A 14 -3.56 -4.34 -8.88
N ALA A 15 -3.46 -4.23 -7.55
CA ALA A 15 -4.50 -3.62 -6.73
C ALA A 15 -4.80 -2.15 -7.04
N ILE A 16 -3.77 -1.37 -7.35
CA ILE A 16 -3.90 0.09 -7.47
C ILE A 16 -4.18 0.51 -8.91
N VAL A 17 -3.62 -0.23 -9.85
CA VAL A 17 -3.68 0.07 -11.28
C VAL A 17 -5.00 -0.38 -11.91
N GLY A 18 -5.79 -1.21 -11.20
CA GLY A 18 -7.08 -1.71 -11.65
C GLY A 18 -8.22 -0.69 -11.70
N HIS A 19 -8.24 0.35 -10.86
CA HIS A 19 -9.38 1.29 -10.84
C HIS A 19 -9.19 2.66 -10.19
N CYS A 20 -7.97 3.11 -9.85
CA CYS A 20 -7.78 4.44 -9.23
C CYS A 20 -7.43 5.58 -10.21
N SER A 21 -7.53 5.36 -11.53
CA SER A 21 -7.18 6.36 -12.57
C SER A 21 -8.31 6.66 -13.56
N GLU A 22 -9.56 6.35 -13.23
CA GLU A 22 -10.63 7.22 -13.73
C GLU A 22 -10.79 8.30 -12.68
N GLU A 23 -10.68 9.57 -13.08
CA GLU A 23 -11.27 10.67 -12.32
C GLU A 23 -12.65 10.21 -11.84
N PRO A 24 -13.12 10.59 -10.64
CA PRO A 24 -14.49 10.28 -10.26
C PRO A 24 -15.37 10.86 -11.37
N LYS A 25 -15.91 10.01 -12.25
CA LYS A 25 -17.13 10.33 -12.96
C LYS A 25 -18.13 10.44 -11.84
N THR A 26 -18.31 11.66 -11.37
CA THR A 26 -19.24 12.01 -10.33
C THR A 26 -20.56 11.31 -10.66
N PRO A 27 -21.21 10.68 -9.70
CA PRO A 27 -22.38 9.87 -9.98
C PRO A 27 -23.49 10.71 -10.61
N ILE A 28 -24.26 10.10 -11.51
CA ILE A 28 -25.54 10.67 -11.97
C ILE A 28 -26.41 10.82 -10.72
N THR A 29 -26.89 12.03 -10.43
CA THR A 29 -27.77 12.27 -9.28
C THR A 29 -29.21 12.45 -9.74
N CYS A 30 -30.14 12.02 -8.90
CA CYS A 30 -31.58 12.11 -9.11
C CYS A 30 -32.14 12.97 -7.98
N ASP A 31 -33.02 13.92 -8.30
CA ASP A 31 -33.71 14.76 -7.33
C ASP A 31 -35.23 14.67 -7.53
N ALA A 32 -35.94 14.34 -6.45
CA ALA A 32 -37.38 14.27 -6.35
C ALA A 32 -37.82 14.59 -4.91
N GLY A 33 -38.85 15.43 -4.78
CA GLY A 33 -39.35 15.90 -3.49
C GLY A 33 -40.61 15.19 -2.98
N THR A 34 -41.13 15.72 -1.87
CA THR A 34 -42.44 15.36 -1.30
C THR A 34 -43.49 16.35 -1.77
N TYR A 35 -44.58 15.86 -2.35
CA TYR A 35 -45.64 16.68 -2.93
C TYR A 35 -47.03 16.22 -2.46
N TYR A 36 -48.00 17.13 -2.52
CA TYR A 36 -49.40 16.82 -2.27
C TYR A 36 -50.13 16.44 -3.56
N VAL A 37 -51.18 15.62 -3.43
CA VAL A 37 -52.02 15.22 -4.58
C VAL A 37 -52.55 16.48 -5.30
N GLY A 38 -52.36 16.55 -6.62
CA GLY A 38 -52.76 17.68 -7.46
C GLY A 38 -51.73 18.80 -7.62
N GLU A 39 -50.60 18.77 -6.91
CA GLU A 39 -49.49 19.72 -7.15
C GLU A 39 -48.71 19.36 -8.43
N SER A 40 -48.02 20.35 -9.01
CA SER A 40 -47.03 20.11 -10.05
C SER A 40 -45.70 19.70 -9.42
N ALA A 41 -45.14 18.58 -9.86
CA ALA A 41 -43.84 18.07 -9.39
C ALA A 41 -42.85 17.97 -10.56
N SER A 42 -41.59 17.64 -10.24
CA SER A 42 -40.62 17.26 -11.27
C SER A 42 -39.61 16.25 -10.75
N VAL A 43 -39.18 15.36 -11.64
CA VAL A 43 -38.04 14.48 -11.42
C VAL A 43 -36.88 15.01 -12.23
N THR A 44 -35.75 15.30 -11.57
CA THR A 44 -34.58 15.91 -12.21
C THR A 44 -33.40 14.95 -12.16
N CYS A 45 -32.86 14.58 -13.32
CA CYS A 45 -31.58 13.89 -13.44
C CYS A 45 -30.48 14.93 -13.69
N ASN A 46 -29.44 14.94 -12.86
CA ASN A 46 -28.26 15.77 -13.09
C ASN A 46 -27.10 14.89 -13.57
N PHE A 47 -26.48 15.31 -14.66
CA PHE A 47 -25.36 14.67 -15.31
C PHE A 47 -24.13 15.57 -15.20
N ASN A 48 -22.94 14.96 -15.22
CA ASN A 48 -21.68 15.70 -15.15
C ASN A 48 -21.08 16.02 -16.53
N LEU A 49 -21.82 15.70 -17.59
CA LEU A 49 -21.46 15.95 -18.98
C LEU A 49 -22.65 16.63 -19.67
N ASP A 50 -22.34 17.49 -20.64
CA ASP A 50 -23.35 18.11 -21.49
C ASP A 50 -23.92 17.07 -22.45
N MET A 51 -25.07 16.50 -22.06
CA MET A 51 -25.68 15.41 -22.80
C MET A 51 -26.19 15.87 -24.17
N SER A 52 -26.27 17.16 -24.49
CA SER A 52 -26.61 17.61 -25.84
C SER A 52 -25.54 17.23 -26.88
N LYS A 53 -24.27 17.12 -26.44
CA LYS A 53 -23.10 16.85 -27.30
C LYS A 53 -22.72 15.38 -27.35
N GLU A 54 -23.13 14.62 -26.33
CA GLU A 54 -22.78 13.21 -26.18
C GLU A 54 -23.55 12.30 -27.15
N GLY A 55 -23.03 11.10 -27.43
CA GLY A 55 -23.69 10.08 -28.27
C GLY A 55 -24.61 9.12 -27.51
N HIS A 56 -24.64 9.22 -26.19
CA HIS A 56 -25.24 8.24 -25.29
C HIS A 56 -26.77 8.32 -25.21
N ALA A 57 -27.44 7.19 -24.93
CA ALA A 57 -28.87 7.14 -24.68
C ALA A 57 -29.18 7.37 -23.19
N ILE A 58 -30.29 8.05 -22.89
CA ILE A 58 -30.75 8.34 -21.52
C ILE A 58 -32.05 7.61 -21.27
N ILE A 59 -32.13 6.89 -20.16
CA ILE A 59 -33.35 6.19 -19.72
C ILE A 59 -33.67 6.63 -18.29
N VAL A 60 -34.95 6.94 -18.03
CA VAL A 60 -35.46 7.12 -16.66
C VAL A 60 -36.45 6.02 -16.37
N GLU A 61 -36.22 5.29 -15.29
CA GLU A 61 -37.10 4.23 -14.82
C GLU A 61 -37.80 4.62 -13.53
N TRP A 62 -39.02 4.14 -13.37
CA TRP A 62 -39.85 4.29 -12.18
C TRP A 62 -40.15 2.94 -11.55
N TYR A 63 -40.10 2.90 -10.22
CA TYR A 63 -40.36 1.74 -9.38
C TYR A 63 -41.44 2.09 -8.33
N PRO A 64 -42.51 1.29 -8.19
CA PRO A 64 -43.57 1.57 -7.24
C PRO A 64 -43.10 1.46 -5.78
N LYS A 65 -43.72 2.24 -4.88
CA LYS A 65 -43.38 2.37 -3.44
C LYS A 65 -43.26 1.05 -2.64
N ASN A 66 -43.92 -0.03 -3.08
CA ASN A 66 -43.90 -1.34 -2.41
C ASN A 66 -42.99 -2.38 -3.10
N ALA A 67 -42.08 -1.95 -3.99
CA ALA A 67 -41.18 -2.86 -4.68
C ALA A 67 -40.10 -3.43 -3.74
N THR A 68 -40.04 -4.76 -3.62
CA THR A 68 -38.81 -5.46 -3.19
C THR A 68 -37.86 -5.56 -4.38
N THR A 69 -36.56 -5.74 -4.13
CA THR A 69 -35.40 -5.67 -5.06
C THR A 69 -35.41 -6.63 -6.27
N LYS A 70 -36.57 -7.16 -6.67
CA LYS A 70 -36.76 -8.12 -7.78
C LYS A 70 -37.76 -7.67 -8.85
N ILE A 71 -38.27 -6.44 -8.81
CA ILE A 71 -39.20 -5.90 -9.81
C ILE A 71 -38.42 -5.16 -10.91
N ILE A 72 -38.72 -5.45 -12.18
CA ILE A 72 -38.18 -4.75 -13.36
C ILE A 72 -38.78 -3.33 -13.39
N GLY A 73 -37.95 -2.30 -13.42
CA GLY A 73 -38.38 -0.89 -13.48
C GLY A 73 -39.19 -0.60 -14.74
N LYS A 74 -40.16 0.31 -14.64
CA LYS A 74 -40.92 0.78 -15.81
C LYS A 74 -40.20 1.98 -16.41
N GLU A 75 -39.78 1.89 -17.66
CA GLU A 75 -39.24 3.03 -18.41
C GLU A 75 -40.33 4.11 -18.55
N VAL A 76 -40.08 5.28 -17.96
CA VAL A 76 -40.98 6.45 -18.04
C VAL A 76 -40.49 7.48 -19.06
N PHE A 77 -39.20 7.45 -19.39
CA PHE A 77 -38.62 8.32 -20.40
C PHE A 77 -37.45 7.64 -21.11
N GLU A 78 -37.36 7.82 -22.42
CA GLU A 78 -36.24 7.37 -23.24
C GLU A 78 -35.82 8.52 -24.17
N CYS A 79 -34.53 8.86 -24.16
CA CYS A 79 -33.95 9.69 -25.21
C CYS A 79 -32.76 9.00 -25.88
N LYS A 80 -32.88 8.72 -27.18
CA LYS A 80 -31.86 8.05 -27.98
C LYS A 80 -31.63 8.69 -29.34
N LYS A 81 -30.42 8.52 -29.86
CA LYS A 81 -30.04 8.92 -31.21
C LYS A 81 -30.17 7.71 -32.14
N LYS A 82 -31.11 7.75 -33.09
CA LYS A 82 -31.35 6.63 -34.03
C LYS A 82 -30.22 6.46 -35.05
N GLU A 83 -29.58 7.56 -35.48
CA GLU A 83 -28.46 7.56 -36.45
C GLU A 83 -27.46 8.72 -36.18
N PRO A 84 -26.17 8.63 -36.58
CA PRO A 84 -25.13 9.63 -36.28
C PRO A 84 -25.46 11.07 -36.70
N ASN A 85 -26.30 11.26 -37.73
CA ASN A 85 -26.67 12.56 -38.28
C ASN A 85 -28.15 12.94 -38.06
N GLN A 86 -28.90 12.23 -37.20
CA GLN A 86 -30.28 12.57 -36.87
C GLN A 86 -30.40 13.30 -35.51
N THR A 87 -31.43 14.14 -35.39
CA THR A 87 -31.85 14.75 -34.12
C THR A 87 -32.26 13.67 -33.12
N ARG A 88 -31.90 13.86 -31.84
CA ARG A 88 -32.28 12.95 -30.76
C ARG A 88 -33.80 12.84 -30.66
N HIS A 89 -34.30 11.63 -30.46
CA HIS A 89 -35.70 11.36 -30.22
C HIS A 89 -35.89 11.11 -28.73
N CYS A 90 -36.50 12.07 -28.04
CA CYS A 90 -36.71 12.05 -26.60
C CYS A 90 -38.21 12.08 -26.31
N ASP A 91 -38.78 10.93 -25.92
CA ASP A 91 -40.22 10.80 -25.71
C ASP A 91 -40.50 10.27 -24.29
N PRO A 92 -41.34 10.97 -23.49
CA PRO A 92 -41.98 10.37 -22.33
C PRO A 92 -42.79 9.15 -22.79
N LYS A 93 -42.60 8.01 -22.13
CA LYS A 93 -43.30 6.76 -22.47
C LYS A 93 -44.67 6.65 -21.80
N VAL A 94 -45.00 7.57 -20.89
CA VAL A 94 -46.26 7.63 -20.16
C VAL A 94 -46.76 9.07 -20.13
N ASN A 95 -48.07 9.25 -20.28
CA ASN A 95 -48.71 10.56 -20.51
C ASN A 95 -48.67 11.49 -19.28
N GLU A 96 -48.38 10.95 -18.09
CA GLU A 96 -48.27 11.69 -16.84
C GLU A 96 -46.98 12.53 -16.74
N TYR A 97 -46.02 12.31 -17.63
CA TYR A 97 -44.73 13.01 -17.67
C TYR A 97 -44.66 13.92 -18.91
N THR A 98 -44.22 15.14 -18.70
CA THR A 98 -43.95 16.12 -19.76
C THR A 98 -42.48 16.46 -19.77
N PHE A 99 -41.91 16.59 -20.97
CA PHE A 99 -40.51 16.93 -21.16
C PHE A 99 -40.40 18.25 -21.92
N ASN A 100 -39.60 19.18 -21.40
CA ASN A 100 -39.49 20.54 -21.92
C ASN A 100 -38.56 20.69 -23.15
N GLY A 101 -38.00 19.59 -23.66
CA GLY A 101 -37.15 19.59 -24.85
C GLY A 101 -35.68 19.95 -24.60
N VAL A 102 -35.28 20.25 -23.36
CA VAL A 102 -33.91 20.67 -23.01
C VAL A 102 -33.17 19.53 -22.31
N ILE A 103 -32.06 19.08 -22.89
CA ILE A 103 -31.13 18.14 -22.27
C ILE A 103 -29.71 18.72 -22.39
N ASN A 104 -29.18 19.23 -21.28
CA ASN A 104 -27.79 19.68 -21.17
C ASN A 104 -27.08 18.80 -20.13
N ASP A 105 -26.51 19.40 -19.10
CA ASP A 105 -26.08 18.76 -17.85
C ASP A 105 -27.26 18.36 -16.94
N ARG A 106 -28.50 18.73 -17.31
CA ARG A 106 -29.72 18.36 -16.58
C ARG A 106 -30.84 17.92 -17.52
N LEU A 107 -31.62 16.94 -17.07
CA LEU A 107 -32.89 16.51 -17.65
C LEU A 107 -33.98 16.66 -16.59
N LYS A 108 -35.04 17.41 -16.93
CA LYS A 108 -36.19 17.61 -16.05
C LYS A 108 -37.45 17.01 -16.68
N LEU A 109 -38.09 16.09 -15.97
CA LEU A 109 -39.41 15.58 -16.31
C LEU A 109 -40.44 16.25 -15.41
N ASP A 110 -41.29 17.08 -16.00
CA ASP A 110 -42.36 17.79 -15.31
C ASP A 110 -43.58 16.88 -15.20
N ILE A 111 -44.17 16.82 -14.01
CA ILE A 111 -45.36 16.05 -13.66
C ILE A 111 -46.47 17.07 -13.38
N PRO A 112 -47.38 17.33 -14.34
CA PRO A 112 -48.34 18.45 -14.22
C PRO A 112 -49.32 18.31 -13.05
N SER A 113 -49.66 17.08 -12.66
CA SER A 113 -50.55 16.81 -11.54
C SER A 113 -50.15 15.50 -10.85
N VAL A 114 -49.68 15.61 -9.61
CA VAL A 114 -49.25 14.46 -8.80
C VAL A 114 -50.44 13.58 -8.38
N SER A 115 -50.29 12.26 -8.50
CA SER A 115 -51.25 11.25 -8.02
C SER A 115 -50.54 10.16 -7.22
N GLU A 116 -51.28 9.34 -6.46
CA GLU A 116 -50.66 8.25 -5.69
C GLU A 116 -49.95 7.21 -6.57
N ASN A 117 -50.35 7.08 -7.83
CA ASN A 117 -49.82 6.08 -8.77
C ASN A 117 -48.41 6.40 -9.29
N ILE A 118 -47.92 7.62 -9.10
CA ILE A 118 -46.56 8.03 -9.48
C ILE A 118 -45.60 8.08 -8.29
N ALA A 119 -46.10 7.80 -7.08
CA ALA A 119 -45.28 7.69 -5.88
C ALA A 119 -44.36 6.48 -5.98
N GLY A 120 -43.06 6.69 -5.75
CA GLY A 120 -42.09 5.62 -5.95
C GLY A 120 -40.66 6.12 -6.09
N MET A 121 -39.78 5.18 -6.41
CA MET A 121 -38.37 5.42 -6.65
C MET A 121 -38.12 5.66 -8.14
N TYR A 122 -37.24 6.59 -8.45
CA TYR A 122 -36.81 6.93 -9.81
C TYR A 122 -35.31 6.74 -9.94
N THR A 123 -34.89 6.31 -11.12
CA THR A 123 -33.48 6.02 -11.41
C THR A 123 -33.15 6.48 -12.82
N CYS A 124 -32.03 7.19 -12.97
CA CYS A 124 -31.57 7.73 -14.26
C CYS A 124 -30.35 6.95 -14.76
N PHE A 125 -30.40 6.50 -16.02
CA PHE A 125 -29.35 5.71 -16.66
C PHE A 125 -28.81 6.38 -17.92
N ILE A 126 -27.51 6.16 -18.18
CA ILE A 126 -26.85 6.47 -19.45
C ILE A 126 -26.38 5.15 -20.07
N LEU A 127 -26.70 4.92 -21.35
CA LEU A 127 -26.27 3.73 -22.09
C LEU A 127 -25.24 4.05 -23.19
N PRO A 128 -24.23 3.18 -23.40
CA PRO A 128 -23.93 1.95 -22.63
C PRO A 128 -23.53 2.26 -21.17
N ALA A 129 -23.96 1.40 -20.24
CA ALA A 129 -23.86 1.63 -18.79
C ALA A 129 -22.43 1.99 -18.37
N THR A 130 -22.27 3.15 -17.72
CA THR A 130 -20.97 3.72 -17.35
C THR A 130 -20.33 3.07 -16.11
N GLY A 131 -20.80 1.91 -15.67
CA GLY A 131 -20.27 1.20 -14.50
C GLY A 131 -20.54 1.87 -13.14
N THR A 132 -21.29 2.97 -13.11
CA THR A 132 -21.71 3.67 -11.90
C THR A 132 -23.07 3.14 -11.45
N ASP A 133 -23.19 2.73 -10.17
CA ASP A 133 -24.50 2.44 -9.58
C ASP A 133 -25.36 3.71 -9.63
N PRO A 134 -26.58 3.65 -10.20
CA PRO A 134 -27.38 4.85 -10.42
C PRO A 134 -28.00 5.30 -9.09
N HIS A 135 -27.92 6.59 -8.77
CA HIS A 135 -28.62 7.12 -7.59
C HIS A 135 -30.13 7.03 -7.75
N VAL A 136 -30.77 6.59 -6.68
CA VAL A 136 -32.22 6.50 -6.58
C VAL A 136 -32.75 7.74 -5.88
N CYS A 137 -33.74 8.41 -6.47
CA CYS A 137 -34.51 9.44 -5.78
C CYS A 137 -35.96 9.00 -5.57
N THR A 138 -36.58 9.42 -4.46
CA THR A 138 -37.92 8.96 -4.09
C THR A 138 -38.90 10.12 -4.14
N LEU A 139 -39.90 10.02 -5.01
CA LEU A 139 -41.04 10.94 -5.00
C LEU A 139 -42.08 10.41 -4.03
N THR A 140 -42.36 11.18 -2.97
CA THR A 140 -43.39 10.81 -2.01
C THR A 140 -44.62 11.69 -2.17
N VAL A 141 -45.79 11.06 -2.09
CA VAL A 141 -47.10 11.73 -2.20
C VAL A 141 -47.80 11.63 -0.86
N GLN A 142 -48.22 12.78 -0.33
CA GLN A 142 -48.98 12.87 0.91
C GLN A 142 -50.44 13.18 0.62
N ALA A 143 -51.35 12.51 1.33
CA ALA A 143 -52.77 12.82 1.31
C ALA A 143 -53.08 13.88 2.39
N GLY A 144 -53.48 15.09 1.99
CA GLY A 144 -53.93 16.18 2.88
C GLY A 144 -53.05 17.44 2.87
N THR A 145 -53.55 18.57 3.38
CA THR A 145 -52.79 19.85 3.44
C THR A 145 -51.74 19.87 4.56
N ARG A 146 -50.60 20.52 4.29
CA ARG A 146 -49.40 20.69 5.13
C ARG A 146 -49.68 20.83 6.65
N PRO A 147 -49.26 19.88 7.51
CA PRO A 147 -49.37 20.02 8.96
C PRO A 147 -48.13 20.71 9.56
N THR A 148 -48.37 21.73 10.37
CA THR A 148 -47.40 22.34 11.29
C THR A 148 -47.15 21.46 12.51
N ASP A 149 -45.91 21.54 13.04
CA ASP A 149 -45.38 20.88 14.23
C ASP A 149 -46.40 20.54 15.33
N LYS A 150 -46.37 19.28 15.78
CA LYS A 150 -46.54 18.90 17.18
C LYS A 150 -46.04 17.47 17.46
N LYS A 151 -45.25 17.36 18.53
CA LYS A 151 -44.88 16.15 19.26
C LYS A 151 -46.06 15.63 20.10
N ASP A 152 -46.01 14.32 20.36
CA ASP A 152 -46.56 13.53 21.50
C ASP A 152 -47.16 12.22 20.94
N GLU A 153 -47.15 11.04 21.54
CA GLU A 153 -46.47 10.36 22.67
C GLU A 153 -47.02 8.90 22.61
N THR A 154 -46.31 7.91 23.21
CA THR A 154 -46.76 6.56 23.69
C THR A 154 -47.37 5.54 22.67
N ASP A 155 -47.33 4.20 22.80
CA ASP A 155 -46.84 3.26 23.82
C ASP A 155 -46.67 1.82 23.26
N GLU A 156 -45.97 0.98 24.04
CA GLU A 156 -46.02 -0.50 24.20
C GLU A 156 -46.05 -1.48 23.00
N SER A 157 -45.08 -2.42 23.00
CA SER A 157 -45.39 -3.86 23.14
C SER A 157 -44.13 -4.70 23.40
N ASN A 158 -44.12 -5.38 24.53
CA ASN A 158 -43.13 -6.36 24.97
C ASN A 158 -43.74 -7.76 24.77
N THR A 159 -43.02 -8.71 24.18
CA THR A 159 -42.97 -10.15 24.55
C THR A 159 -42.30 -11.00 23.47
N LEU A 160 -41.02 -11.37 23.67
CA LEU A 160 -40.50 -12.72 23.39
C LEU A 160 -39.04 -12.84 23.86
N TRP A 161 -38.82 -13.08 25.16
CA TRP A 161 -37.49 -13.42 25.69
C TRP A 161 -37.59 -14.59 26.68
N LEU A 162 -37.89 -15.80 26.20
CA LEU A 162 -37.78 -17.02 27.01
C LEU A 162 -37.30 -18.28 26.26
N VAL A 163 -36.67 -18.16 25.08
CA VAL A 163 -36.11 -19.32 24.36
C VAL A 163 -34.57 -19.27 24.20
N VAL A 164 -33.91 -18.15 24.52
CA VAL A 164 -32.48 -17.95 24.20
C VAL A 164 -31.51 -18.50 25.26
N LEU A 165 -31.98 -18.92 26.45
CA LEU A 165 -31.10 -19.30 27.56
C LEU A 165 -30.66 -20.78 27.63
N LEU A 166 -31.06 -21.64 26.67
CA LEU A 166 -30.69 -23.06 26.70
C LEU A 166 -29.70 -23.52 25.62
N ILE A 167 -29.33 -22.67 24.65
CA ILE A 167 -28.47 -23.07 23.51
C ILE A 167 -27.00 -22.63 23.66
N ILE A 168 -26.72 -21.65 24.51
CA ILE A 168 -25.38 -21.05 24.67
C ILE A 168 -24.30 -22.03 25.21
N PRO A 169 -24.58 -22.96 26.14
CA PRO A 169 -23.54 -23.85 26.67
C PRO A 169 -23.07 -24.92 25.68
N ALA A 170 -23.95 -25.38 24.78
CA ALA A 170 -23.66 -26.50 23.87
C ALA A 170 -22.75 -26.09 22.69
N VAL A 171 -22.92 -24.87 22.17
CA VAL A 171 -22.12 -24.35 21.06
C VAL A 171 -20.68 -24.04 21.50
N GLY A 172 -20.49 -23.57 22.74
CA GLY A 172 -19.17 -23.26 23.29
C GLY A 172 -18.24 -24.48 23.38
N VAL A 173 -18.77 -25.65 23.80
CA VAL A 173 -17.97 -26.87 23.96
C VAL A 173 -17.53 -27.44 22.60
N VAL A 174 -18.39 -27.39 21.58
CA VAL A 174 -18.05 -27.82 20.21
C VAL A 174 -16.98 -26.93 19.60
N LEU A 175 -17.04 -25.61 19.84
CA LEU A 175 -16.07 -24.65 19.32
C LEU A 175 -14.67 -24.88 19.92
N VAL A 176 -14.59 -25.09 21.23
CA VAL A 176 -13.32 -25.35 21.94
C VAL A 176 -12.68 -26.66 21.47
N LEU A 177 -13.46 -27.74 21.32
CA LEU A 177 -12.95 -29.02 20.83
C LEU A 177 -12.49 -28.96 19.37
N THR A 178 -13.14 -28.13 18.55
CA THR A 178 -12.75 -27.92 17.15
C THR A 178 -11.44 -27.13 17.05
N VAL A 179 -11.28 -26.08 17.86
CA VAL A 179 -10.04 -25.28 17.94
C VAL A 179 -8.86 -26.12 18.44
N LEU A 180 -9.07 -26.99 19.44
CA LEU A 180 -8.03 -27.88 19.94
C LEU A 180 -7.61 -28.95 18.92
N ARG A 181 -8.56 -29.52 18.15
CA ARG A 181 -8.25 -30.42 17.04
C ARG A 181 -7.48 -29.72 15.92
N PHE A 182 -7.82 -28.47 15.61
CA PHE A 182 -7.13 -27.68 14.58
C PHE A 182 -5.69 -27.33 14.98
N ARG A 183 -5.47 -26.96 16.25
CA ARG A 183 -4.13 -26.72 16.82
C ARG A 183 -3.23 -27.96 16.75
N ARG A 184 -3.77 -29.14 17.04
CA ARG A 184 -3.02 -30.41 16.97
C ARG A 184 -2.62 -30.78 15.53
N LYS A 185 -3.52 -30.54 14.56
CA LYS A 185 -3.26 -30.79 13.13
C LYS A 185 -2.23 -29.80 12.56
N ARG A 186 -2.23 -28.54 13.03
CA ARG A 186 -1.25 -27.50 12.67
C ARG A 186 0.16 -27.82 13.17
N ASN A 187 0.31 -28.29 14.42
CA ASN A 187 1.60 -28.70 14.96
C ASN A 187 2.17 -29.96 14.28
N LEU A 188 1.30 -30.83 13.73
CA LEU A 188 1.72 -32.00 12.97
C LEU A 188 2.17 -31.62 11.54
N MET A 189 1.57 -30.60 10.92
CA MET A 189 2.01 -30.09 9.61
C MET A 189 3.35 -29.36 9.67
N TYR A 190 3.62 -28.60 10.73
CA TYR A 190 4.92 -27.92 10.92
C TYR A 190 6.10 -28.90 11.08
N ARG A 191 5.86 -30.16 11.48
CA ARG A 191 6.90 -31.20 11.58
C ARG A 191 7.22 -31.90 10.25
N LYS A 192 6.44 -31.70 9.19
CA LYS A 192 6.60 -32.38 7.89
C LYS A 192 7.23 -31.53 6.78
N GLN A 193 7.52 -30.25 7.03
CA GLN A 193 8.30 -29.40 6.11
C GLN A 193 9.77 -29.30 6.55
N ASN A 194 10.42 -30.45 6.77
CA ASN A 194 11.88 -30.52 6.66
C ASN A 194 12.20 -30.86 5.21
N VAL A 195 12.37 -29.82 4.39
CA VAL A 195 12.90 -29.98 3.04
C VAL A 195 14.40 -30.20 3.17
N GLN A 196 14.82 -31.42 2.87
CA GLN A 196 16.21 -31.80 2.68
C GLN A 196 16.69 -31.11 1.39
N MET A 197 17.52 -30.08 1.53
CA MET A 197 18.21 -29.41 0.41
C MET A 197 19.68 -29.78 0.45
N ASP A 198 20.22 -30.19 -0.69
CA ASP A 198 21.62 -30.58 -0.86
C ASP A 198 22.59 -29.46 -0.42
N PRO A 199 23.65 -29.80 0.34
CA PRO A 199 24.69 -28.84 0.66
C PRO A 199 25.51 -28.57 -0.59
N LEU A 200 25.45 -27.34 -1.10
CA LEU A 200 26.55 -26.79 -1.90
C LEU A 200 27.81 -26.87 -1.03
N VAL A 201 28.69 -27.81 -1.37
CA VAL A 201 29.99 -28.02 -0.72
C VAL A 201 30.85 -26.79 -1.02
N MET A 202 30.94 -25.86 -0.05
CA MET A 202 31.95 -24.79 -0.08
C MET A 202 33.33 -25.43 0.12
N GLN A 203 34.13 -25.47 -0.95
CA GLN A 203 35.56 -25.77 -0.85
C GLN A 203 36.29 -24.57 -0.22
N PRO A 204 37.26 -24.79 0.67
CA PRO A 204 38.05 -23.71 1.24
C PRO A 204 38.78 -22.94 0.13
N LEU A 205 38.74 -21.61 0.18
CA LEU A 205 39.40 -20.71 -0.78
C LEU A 205 40.94 -20.87 -0.80
N ILE A 206 41.50 -21.56 0.20
CA ILE A 206 42.93 -21.87 0.31
C ILE A 206 43.10 -23.40 0.40
N PRO A 207 43.73 -24.04 -0.60
CA PRO A 207 44.07 -25.46 -0.53
C PRO A 207 44.95 -25.74 0.70
N GLY A 208 44.48 -26.58 1.61
CA GLY A 208 45.23 -27.00 2.81
C GLY A 208 44.82 -26.35 4.14
N VAL A 209 43.90 -25.37 4.14
CA VAL A 209 43.31 -24.83 5.37
C VAL A 209 41.98 -25.56 5.62
N GLY A 210 41.98 -26.53 6.54
CA GLY A 210 40.75 -27.20 6.96
C GLY A 210 39.85 -26.25 7.75
N TRP A 211 38.54 -26.29 7.49
CA TRP A 211 37.55 -25.59 8.30
C TRP A 211 37.63 -26.09 9.76
N GLN A 212 38.00 -25.22 10.70
CA GLN A 212 37.98 -25.56 12.13
C GLN A 212 36.58 -25.28 12.68
N THR A 213 35.85 -26.34 13.03
CA THR A 213 34.51 -26.24 13.66
C THR A 213 34.59 -26.07 15.18
N ALA A 214 35.78 -26.19 15.77
CA ALA A 214 36.00 -26.05 17.21
C ALA A 214 36.70 -24.71 17.52
N LEU A 215 36.09 -23.91 18.39
CA LEU A 215 36.72 -22.71 18.93
C LEU A 215 38.06 -23.09 19.61
N PRO A 216 39.14 -22.30 19.43
CA PRO A 216 40.42 -22.57 20.08
C PRO A 216 40.24 -22.69 21.59
N ALA A 217 40.81 -23.74 22.20
CA ALA A 217 40.70 -23.99 23.65
C ALA A 217 41.18 -22.81 24.52
N ASN A 218 42.02 -21.93 23.96
CA ASN A 218 42.61 -20.76 24.61
C ASN A 218 41.98 -19.43 24.18
N LEU A 219 40.76 -19.43 23.65
CA LEU A 219 40.06 -18.19 23.32
C LEU A 219 39.76 -17.41 24.61
N PRO A 220 40.10 -16.12 24.71
CA PRO A 220 39.82 -15.31 25.91
C PRO A 220 38.33 -14.94 25.98
N LYS A 221 37.47 -15.94 26.19
CA LYS A 221 36.01 -15.86 26.10
C LYS A 221 35.42 -14.72 26.93
N LYS A 222 35.86 -14.57 28.18
CA LYS A 222 35.40 -13.48 29.06
C LYS A 222 35.69 -12.09 28.50
N MET A 223 36.86 -11.88 27.88
CA MET A 223 37.22 -10.59 27.30
C MET A 223 36.39 -10.29 26.04
N ILE A 224 36.09 -11.33 25.25
CA ILE A 224 35.22 -11.20 24.08
C ILE A 224 33.79 -10.90 24.53
N GLU A 225 33.27 -11.64 25.51
CA GLU A 225 31.94 -11.42 26.10
C GLU A 225 31.78 -10.01 26.64
N GLU A 226 32.79 -9.46 27.32
CA GLU A 226 32.77 -8.07 27.79
C GLU A 226 32.69 -7.04 26.64
N LEU A 227 33.30 -7.32 25.48
CA LEU A 227 33.29 -6.41 24.32
C LEU A 227 31.99 -6.44 23.52
N VAL A 228 31.19 -7.49 23.68
CA VAL A 228 29.92 -7.67 22.98
C VAL A 228 28.72 -7.69 23.92
N LYS A 229 28.92 -7.43 25.22
CA LYS A 229 27.85 -7.48 26.22
C LYS A 229 26.73 -6.49 25.93
N ASP A 230 27.07 -5.33 25.37
CA ASP A 230 26.13 -4.24 25.09
C ASP A 230 25.18 -4.56 23.92
N PHE A 231 25.45 -5.62 23.13
CA PHE A 231 24.51 -6.14 22.13
C PHE A 231 23.38 -6.97 22.75
N LYS A 232 23.49 -7.38 24.02
CA LYS A 232 22.46 -8.17 24.70
C LYS A 232 21.41 -7.25 25.31
N LEU A 233 20.25 -7.20 24.68
CA LEU A 233 19.08 -6.51 25.23
C LEU A 233 18.31 -7.43 26.19
N SER A 234 17.96 -6.92 27.37
CA SER A 234 17.05 -7.60 28.28
C SER A 234 15.59 -7.40 27.85
N THR A 235 14.67 -8.20 28.40
CA THR A 235 13.22 -7.98 28.20
C THR A 235 12.79 -6.57 28.59
N ALA A 236 13.37 -6.02 29.66
CA ALA A 236 13.07 -4.66 30.12
C ALA A 236 13.62 -3.58 29.18
N ASP A 237 14.72 -3.86 28.46
CA ASP A 237 15.22 -2.97 27.41
C ASP A 237 14.29 -2.99 26.20
N CYS A 238 13.86 -4.18 25.76
CA CYS A 238 12.88 -4.32 24.67
C CYS A 238 11.56 -3.60 25.00
N GLN A 239 11.08 -3.70 26.24
CA GLN A 239 9.88 -2.97 26.69
C GLN A 239 10.06 -1.46 26.61
N ARG A 240 11.20 -0.92 27.09
CA ARG A 240 11.51 0.51 26.94
C ARG A 240 11.57 0.95 25.48
N VAL A 241 12.17 0.16 24.59
CA VAL A 241 12.20 0.48 23.16
C VAL A 241 10.78 0.48 22.55
N MET A 242 9.92 -0.47 22.94
CA MET A 242 8.51 -0.49 22.51
C MET A 242 7.74 0.73 23.01
N GLU A 243 7.95 1.16 24.26
CA GLU A 243 7.35 2.38 24.81
C GLU A 243 7.80 3.63 24.04
N LEU A 244 9.10 3.75 23.74
CA LEU A 244 9.64 4.86 22.95
C LEU A 244 9.05 4.88 21.53
N LEU A 245 8.88 3.72 20.90
CA LEU A 245 8.24 3.60 19.59
C LEU A 245 6.77 4.04 19.65
N SER A 246 6.01 3.60 20.65
CA SER A 246 4.61 3.99 20.83
C SER A 246 4.48 5.51 21.03
N GLN A 247 5.28 6.08 21.95
CA GLN A 247 5.30 7.52 22.21
C GLN A 247 5.63 8.33 20.96
N ALA A 248 6.60 7.88 20.16
CA ALA A 248 6.98 8.55 18.92
C ALA A 248 5.89 8.49 17.85
N MET A 249 5.12 7.39 17.79
CA MET A 249 3.97 7.27 16.88
C MET A 249 2.79 8.14 17.34
N ASP A 250 2.53 8.22 18.64
CA ASP A 250 1.45 9.03 19.21
C ASP A 250 1.75 10.54 19.09
N ALA A 251 3.02 10.96 19.18
CA ALA A 251 3.43 12.36 19.08
C ALA A 251 3.13 13.00 17.71
N ASP A 252 3.22 12.26 16.60
CA ASP A 252 2.87 12.76 15.26
C ASP A 252 1.35 12.98 15.10
N SER A 253 0.54 12.29 15.91
CA SER A 253 -0.92 12.47 15.93
C SER A 253 -1.36 13.71 16.72
N ALA A 254 -0.45 14.35 17.46
CA ALA A 254 -0.77 15.37 18.46
C ALA A 254 -0.08 16.71 18.16
N ASP A 255 -0.38 17.35 17.02
CA ASP A 255 -0.03 18.75 16.66
C ASP A 255 1.40 19.21 17.00
N ASP A 256 2.34 18.27 17.15
CA ASP A 256 3.73 18.53 17.46
C ASP A 256 4.40 19.03 16.19
N THR A 257 5.00 20.21 16.25
CA THR A 257 5.54 20.88 15.06
C THR A 257 6.63 20.06 14.36
N HIS A 258 7.32 19.13 15.06
CA HIS A 258 8.40 18.30 14.50
C HIS A 258 8.56 16.92 15.18
N PRO A 259 7.71 15.92 14.86
CA PRO A 259 7.79 14.58 15.43
C PRO A 259 8.99 13.80 14.90
N SER A 260 9.60 12.96 15.75
CA SER A 260 10.79 12.14 15.39
C SER A 260 10.46 10.97 14.46
N VAL A 261 9.23 10.45 14.56
CA VAL A 261 8.67 9.44 13.67
C VAL A 261 7.45 10.07 13.02
N LYS A 262 7.31 9.94 11.70
CA LYS A 262 6.16 10.47 10.96
C LYS A 262 5.17 9.35 10.65
N MET A 263 3.88 9.60 10.89
CA MET A 263 2.74 8.71 10.66
C MET A 263 1.90 9.29 9.51
N ARG A 264 2.22 8.87 8.28
CA ARG A 264 1.62 9.48 7.08
C ARG A 264 0.42 8.68 6.60
N PRO A 265 -0.80 9.26 6.57
CA PRO A 265 -1.95 8.59 6.00
C PRO A 265 -1.83 8.50 4.48
N VAL A 266 -2.17 7.33 3.95
CA VAL A 266 -2.26 7.04 2.53
C VAL A 266 -3.62 6.44 2.27
N TYR A 267 -4.44 7.19 1.54
CA TYR A 267 -5.82 6.82 1.25
C TYR A 267 -5.87 5.86 0.07
N ILE A 268 -6.40 4.66 0.31
CA ILE A 268 -6.68 3.68 -0.74
C ILE A 268 -8.19 3.68 -0.95
N ARG A 269 -8.62 4.15 -2.12
CA ARG A 269 -10.04 4.37 -2.40
C ARG A 269 -10.78 3.08 -2.73
N CYS A 270 -10.10 2.05 -3.24
CA CYS A 270 -10.70 0.73 -3.49
C CYS A 270 -9.65 -0.39 -3.36
N LEU A 271 -10.06 -1.54 -2.81
CA LEU A 271 -9.36 -2.81 -2.96
C LEU A 271 -9.88 -3.51 -4.24
N PRO A 272 -9.04 -4.25 -4.98
CA PRO A 272 -9.40 -4.76 -6.30
C PRO A 272 -10.39 -5.92 -6.23
N GLU A 273 -11.68 -5.66 -6.37
CA GLU A 273 -12.67 -6.76 -6.45
C GLU A 273 -12.86 -7.31 -7.88
N ASP A 274 -12.42 -6.62 -8.94
CA ASP A 274 -12.79 -6.98 -10.32
C ASP A 274 -11.67 -7.09 -11.38
N ILE A 275 -10.42 -7.30 -10.98
CA ILE A 275 -9.33 -7.42 -11.98
C ILE A 275 -9.29 -8.82 -12.59
N ARG A 276 -9.68 -8.91 -13.87
CA ARG A 276 -9.63 -10.14 -14.68
C ARG A 276 -8.81 -9.91 -15.94
N ASP A 277 -8.01 -10.92 -16.30
CA ASP A 277 -7.28 -11.04 -17.57
C ASP A 277 -6.43 -9.83 -17.97
N ALA A 278 -5.65 -9.30 -17.01
CA ALA A 278 -4.80 -8.13 -17.21
C ALA A 278 -3.31 -8.45 -17.03
N ALA A 279 -2.46 -7.67 -17.70
CA ALA A 279 -1.00 -7.76 -17.61
C ALA A 279 -0.40 -6.40 -17.24
N PHE A 280 0.54 -6.40 -16.30
CA PHE A 280 1.13 -5.19 -15.73
C PHE A 280 2.65 -5.26 -15.72
N LEU A 281 3.28 -4.09 -15.85
CA LEU A 281 4.71 -3.96 -15.67
C LEU A 281 4.99 -3.41 -14.26
N VAL A 282 5.92 -4.01 -13.56
CA VAL A 282 6.34 -3.61 -12.22
C VAL A 282 7.81 -3.24 -12.26
N VAL A 283 8.12 -2.04 -11.80
CA VAL A 283 9.49 -1.55 -11.68
C VAL A 283 9.83 -1.48 -10.19
N ASP A 284 10.59 -2.47 -9.70
CA ASP A 284 11.11 -2.57 -8.33
C ASP A 284 12.42 -1.81 -8.21
N PHE A 285 12.36 -0.59 -7.69
CA PHE A 285 13.55 0.22 -7.47
C PHE A 285 14.01 0.11 -6.01
N GLY A 286 14.94 -0.82 -5.78
CA GLY A 286 15.59 -1.05 -4.49
C GLY A 286 16.93 -0.30 -4.35
N SER A 287 17.58 -0.48 -3.19
CA SER A 287 18.80 0.28 -2.86
C SER A 287 20.11 -0.21 -3.54
N ALA A 288 20.07 -1.33 -4.25
CA ALA A 288 21.23 -1.86 -4.98
C ALA A 288 20.84 -2.52 -6.33
N ASN A 289 19.58 -2.93 -6.46
CA ASN A 289 19.09 -3.63 -7.63
C ASN A 289 17.79 -2.99 -8.11
N LEU A 290 17.68 -2.87 -9.42
CA LEU A 290 16.46 -2.61 -10.15
C LEU A 290 15.91 -3.96 -10.63
N LYS A 291 14.65 -4.26 -10.36
CA LYS A 291 13.99 -5.43 -10.95
C LYS A 291 12.79 -5.00 -11.76
N ILE A 292 12.58 -5.69 -12.87
CA ILE A 292 11.46 -5.42 -13.77
C ILE A 292 10.68 -6.71 -13.90
N HIS A 293 9.38 -6.63 -13.65
CA HIS A 293 8.50 -7.78 -13.70
C HIS A 293 7.33 -7.56 -14.66
N LEU A 294 7.02 -8.57 -15.47
CA LEU A 294 5.75 -8.68 -16.18
C LEU A 294 4.86 -9.65 -15.41
N VAL A 295 3.71 -9.17 -14.97
CA VAL A 295 2.76 -9.92 -14.16
C VAL A 295 1.50 -10.14 -14.95
N LYS A 296 1.02 -11.38 -15.03
CA LYS A 296 -0.24 -11.73 -15.69
C LYS A 296 -1.21 -12.30 -14.67
N ILE A 297 -2.42 -11.77 -14.68
CA ILE A 297 -3.53 -12.23 -13.84
C ILE A 297 -4.54 -12.95 -14.71
N GLN A 298 -5.08 -14.05 -14.19
CA GLN A 298 -6.29 -14.69 -14.68
C GLN A 298 -7.26 -14.91 -13.52
N ASN A 299 -8.56 -15.00 -13.81
CA ASN A 299 -9.64 -15.46 -12.90
C ASN A 299 -9.51 -15.11 -11.40
N LYS A 300 -10.29 -14.12 -10.92
CA LYS A 300 -10.38 -13.74 -9.49
C LYS A 300 -9.05 -13.32 -8.87
N GLY A 301 -8.21 -12.62 -9.62
CA GLY A 301 -6.95 -12.09 -9.09
C GLY A 301 -5.81 -13.10 -8.92
N HIS A 302 -5.94 -14.34 -9.40
CA HIS A 302 -4.84 -15.31 -9.32
C HIS A 302 -3.77 -15.07 -10.39
N GLU A 303 -2.51 -15.15 -9.98
CA GLU A 303 -1.36 -15.04 -10.87
C GLU A 303 -1.30 -16.26 -11.80
N SER A 304 -1.21 -16.01 -13.11
CA SER A 304 -1.04 -17.05 -14.13
C SER A 304 0.42 -17.18 -14.59
N GLY A 305 1.24 -16.15 -14.32
CA GLY A 305 2.69 -16.24 -14.46
C GLY A 305 3.41 -14.91 -14.41
N VAL A 306 4.70 -14.99 -14.07
CA VAL A 306 5.60 -13.88 -13.85
C VAL A 306 6.89 -14.05 -14.66
N ARG A 307 7.33 -12.97 -15.30
CA ARG A 307 8.67 -12.87 -15.92
C ARG A 307 9.44 -11.75 -15.24
N SER A 308 10.71 -11.96 -14.94
CA SER A 308 11.52 -11.07 -14.11
C SER A 308 12.92 -10.90 -14.67
N GLU A 309 13.42 -9.67 -14.72
CA GLU A 309 14.83 -9.36 -14.98
C GLU A 309 15.39 -8.51 -13.86
N HIS A 310 16.65 -8.75 -13.51
CA HIS A 310 17.34 -8.06 -12.42
C HIS A 310 18.57 -7.32 -12.95
N TYR A 311 18.74 -6.08 -12.51
CA TYR A 311 19.82 -5.18 -12.93
C TYR A 311 20.49 -4.60 -11.69
N THR A 312 21.81 -4.72 -11.59
CA THR A 312 22.59 -4.09 -10.53
C THR A 312 22.77 -2.60 -10.85
N ILE A 313 22.49 -1.73 -9.89
CA ILE A 313 22.60 -0.28 -10.06
C ILE A 313 24.03 0.15 -9.68
N PRO A 314 24.84 0.68 -10.63
CA PRO A 314 26.20 1.10 -10.33
C PRO A 314 26.25 2.23 -9.30
N THR A 315 27.28 2.27 -8.45
CA THR A 315 27.48 3.35 -7.47
C THR A 315 27.55 4.74 -8.12
N SER A 316 28.13 4.85 -9.32
CA SER A 316 28.15 6.11 -10.08
C SER A 316 26.75 6.63 -10.43
N ILE A 317 25.77 5.73 -10.63
CA ILE A 317 24.38 6.08 -10.89
C ILE A 317 23.65 6.46 -9.59
N ARG A 318 23.92 5.75 -8.48
CA ARG A 318 23.30 6.02 -7.17
C ARG A 318 23.68 7.38 -6.58
N LEU A 319 24.87 7.86 -6.92
CA LEU A 319 25.43 9.15 -6.50
C LEU A 319 25.45 10.19 -7.63
N GLY A 320 24.82 9.87 -8.77
CA GLY A 320 24.80 10.68 -9.98
C GLY A 320 23.75 11.78 -9.97
N THR A 321 23.26 12.12 -11.16
CA THR A 321 22.13 13.04 -11.36
C THR A 321 20.84 12.29 -11.63
N ASP A 322 19.71 12.98 -11.44
CA ASP A 322 18.38 12.55 -11.85
C ASP A 322 18.36 11.99 -13.27
N THR A 323 18.93 12.71 -14.23
CA THR A 323 19.02 12.26 -15.63
C THR A 323 19.70 10.91 -15.74
N GLN A 324 20.91 10.77 -15.18
CA GLN A 324 21.66 9.51 -15.23
C GLN A 324 20.90 8.34 -14.61
N LEU A 325 20.20 8.59 -13.50
CA LEU A 325 19.43 7.57 -12.80
C LEU A 325 18.22 7.10 -13.63
N PHE A 326 17.40 8.04 -14.10
CA PHE A 326 16.17 7.69 -14.80
C PHE A 326 16.43 7.20 -16.23
N GLU A 327 17.47 7.68 -16.91
CA GLU A 327 17.95 7.10 -18.18
C GLU A 327 18.38 5.64 -18.01
N PHE A 328 19.16 5.33 -16.95
CA PHE A 328 19.54 3.95 -16.63
C PHE A 328 18.32 3.06 -16.40
N ILE A 329 17.31 3.55 -15.66
CA ILE A 329 16.05 2.81 -15.44
C ILE A 329 15.32 2.61 -16.78
N GLY A 330 15.26 3.64 -17.62
CA GLY A 330 14.68 3.59 -18.96
C GLY A 330 15.33 2.54 -19.85
N ASP A 331 16.66 2.51 -19.93
CA ASP A 331 17.42 1.53 -20.70
C ASP A 331 17.13 0.09 -20.27
N CYS A 332 17.05 -0.14 -18.95
CA CYS A 332 16.70 -1.45 -18.40
C CYS A 332 15.27 -1.86 -18.78
N ILE A 333 14.31 -0.93 -18.75
CA ILE A 333 12.91 -1.17 -19.15
C ILE A 333 12.81 -1.44 -20.65
N LYS A 334 13.50 -0.66 -21.48
CA LYS A 334 13.55 -0.86 -22.93
C LYS A 334 14.05 -2.26 -23.27
N LYS A 335 15.18 -2.66 -22.67
CA LYS A 335 15.75 -3.99 -22.85
C LYS A 335 14.78 -5.11 -22.42
N PHE A 336 14.07 -4.92 -21.31
CA PHE A 336 13.05 -5.86 -20.84
C PHE A 336 11.87 -6.00 -21.82
N VAL A 337 11.37 -4.87 -22.34
CA VAL A 337 10.26 -4.82 -23.31
C VAL A 337 10.63 -5.52 -24.62
N GLU A 338 11.84 -5.29 -25.12
CA GLU A 338 12.37 -5.94 -26.32
C GLU A 338 12.55 -7.46 -26.11
N LEU A 339 13.21 -7.85 -25.00
CA LEU A 339 13.48 -9.26 -24.67
C LEU A 339 12.20 -10.10 -24.59
N HIS A 340 11.11 -9.53 -24.09
CA HIS A 340 9.84 -10.23 -23.90
C HIS A 340 8.79 -9.96 -24.98
N ASN A 341 9.15 -9.23 -26.05
CA ASN A 341 8.27 -8.86 -27.15
C ASN A 341 6.98 -8.15 -26.68
N LEU A 342 7.14 -7.10 -25.87
CA LEU A 342 6.04 -6.34 -25.26
C LEU A 342 5.70 -5.05 -26.02
N SER A 343 6.20 -4.90 -27.26
CA SER A 343 6.10 -3.67 -28.05
C SER A 343 4.71 -3.36 -28.64
N ASP A 344 3.79 -4.33 -28.58
CA ASP A 344 2.50 -4.29 -29.29
C ASP A 344 1.30 -4.04 -28.38
N LYS A 345 1.51 -3.93 -27.07
CA LYS A 345 0.46 -3.73 -26.08
C LYS A 345 0.78 -2.55 -25.18
N ARG A 346 -0.29 -1.94 -24.65
CA ARG A 346 -0.19 -0.94 -23.59
C ARG A 346 -0.08 -1.65 -22.24
N TYR A 347 0.89 -1.23 -21.43
CA TYR A 347 1.11 -1.72 -20.09
C TYR A 347 0.99 -0.57 -19.12
N ARG A 348 0.17 -0.79 -18.10
CA ARG A 348 0.18 0.08 -16.94
C ARG A 348 1.39 -0.32 -16.09
N VAL A 349 2.18 0.67 -15.73
CA VAL A 349 3.41 0.55 -14.97
C VAL A 349 3.11 0.93 -13.53
N GLY A 350 3.54 0.06 -12.64
CA GLY A 350 3.58 0.38 -11.24
C GLY A 350 5.02 0.53 -10.77
N PHE A 351 5.28 1.62 -10.08
CA PHE A 351 6.63 1.98 -9.66
C PHE A 351 6.80 1.78 -8.17
N VAL A 352 7.63 0.83 -7.80
CA VAL A 352 7.93 0.58 -6.40
C VAL A 352 9.20 1.33 -6.07
N PHE A 353 9.04 2.34 -5.22
CA PHE A 353 10.08 3.28 -4.88
C PHE A 353 10.25 3.28 -3.36
N SER A 354 11.14 2.42 -2.88
CA SER A 354 11.36 2.16 -1.45
C SER A 354 12.20 3.24 -0.76
N PHE A 355 11.78 4.50 -0.87
CA PHE A 355 12.38 5.65 -0.21
C PHE A 355 11.32 6.48 0.54
N PRO A 356 11.71 7.33 1.49
CA PRO A 356 10.79 8.24 2.16
C PRO A 356 10.13 9.20 1.17
N CYS A 357 8.84 8.96 0.91
CA CYS A 357 8.02 9.79 0.04
C CYS A 357 6.78 10.29 0.76
N GLU A 358 6.35 11.48 0.38
CA GLU A 358 5.08 12.09 0.77
C GLU A 358 4.05 11.92 -0.35
N HIS A 359 2.94 11.26 -0.03
CA HIS A 359 1.78 11.18 -0.93
C HIS A 359 0.85 12.35 -0.64
N LYS A 360 0.36 13.03 -1.69
CA LYS A 360 -0.54 14.18 -1.51
C LYS A 360 -1.97 13.77 -1.21
N ASN A 361 -2.53 12.82 -1.95
CA ASN A 361 -3.95 12.44 -1.87
C ASN A 361 -4.20 10.93 -2.11
N ASP A 362 -3.35 10.29 -2.92
CA ASP A 362 -3.48 8.91 -3.35
C ASP A 362 -2.10 8.32 -3.71
N LEU A 363 -2.11 7.14 -4.32
CA LEU A 363 -0.91 6.39 -4.73
C LEU A 363 -0.42 6.73 -6.14
N THR A 364 -0.98 7.75 -6.81
CA THR A 364 -0.57 8.13 -8.18
C THR A 364 0.62 9.07 -8.19
N LYS A 365 0.74 9.91 -7.16
CA LYS A 365 1.82 10.89 -7.01
C LYS A 365 2.50 10.76 -5.67
N ALA A 366 3.82 10.95 -5.67
CA ALA A 366 4.59 10.99 -4.45
C ALA A 366 5.78 11.92 -4.60
N ARG A 367 6.07 12.73 -3.58
CA ARG A 367 7.25 13.58 -3.54
C ARG A 367 8.34 12.89 -2.74
N LEU A 368 9.53 12.72 -3.32
CA LEU A 368 10.69 12.24 -2.55
C LEU A 368 11.05 13.28 -1.50
N ILE A 369 11.05 12.87 -0.22
CA ILE A 369 11.41 13.76 0.89
C ILE A 369 12.92 13.87 1.00
N LYS A 370 13.58 12.72 1.06
CA LYS A 370 15.02 12.62 1.23
C LYS A 370 15.53 11.26 0.80
N TRP A 371 16.72 11.21 0.23
CA TRP A 371 17.42 9.96 0.02
C TRP A 371 17.83 9.30 1.34
N THR A 372 17.77 7.97 1.35
CA THR A 372 18.26 7.12 2.44
C THR A 372 19.13 6.00 1.87
N LYS A 373 19.66 5.14 2.75
CA LYS A 373 20.49 3.99 2.35
C LYS A 373 21.76 4.50 1.64
N GLU A 374 22.13 3.92 0.51
CA GLU A 374 23.34 4.27 -0.26
C GLU A 374 23.07 5.22 -1.45
N PHE A 375 21.92 5.92 -1.45
CA PHE A 375 21.56 6.88 -2.50
C PHE A 375 21.84 8.31 -2.08
N ASN A 376 22.27 9.13 -3.04
CA ASN A 376 22.37 10.58 -2.90
C ASN A 376 22.34 11.25 -4.29
N CYS A 377 21.31 10.93 -5.06
CA CYS A 377 21.17 11.35 -6.45
C CYS A 377 20.65 12.79 -6.54
N ARG A 378 21.39 13.66 -7.25
CA ARG A 378 21.09 15.10 -7.30
C ARG A 378 19.85 15.37 -8.13
N GLY A 379 19.01 16.29 -7.65
CA GLY A 379 17.85 16.78 -8.39
C GLY A 379 16.60 15.90 -8.28
N VAL A 380 16.59 14.82 -7.48
CA VAL A 380 15.38 13.99 -7.32
C VAL A 380 14.57 14.37 -6.08
N GLU A 381 15.23 14.79 -5.00
CA GLU A 381 14.56 15.27 -3.77
C GLU A 381 13.61 16.43 -4.10
N ASP A 382 12.47 16.47 -3.41
CA ASP A 382 11.35 17.39 -3.62
C ASP A 382 10.61 17.29 -4.96
N ARG A 383 10.94 16.31 -5.81
CA ARG A 383 10.21 16.02 -7.05
C ARG A 383 9.46 14.70 -6.98
N ASP A 384 8.61 14.46 -7.99
CA ASP A 384 7.86 13.22 -8.14
C ASP A 384 8.64 12.16 -8.94
N PRO A 385 9.12 11.07 -8.32
CA PRO A 385 9.86 10.02 -9.03
C PRO A 385 9.02 9.32 -10.11
N GLY A 386 7.70 9.24 -9.95
CA GLY A 386 6.79 8.68 -10.94
C GLY A 386 6.71 9.56 -12.18
N GLU A 387 6.63 10.88 -12.02
CA GLU A 387 6.68 11.83 -13.15
C GLU A 387 8.04 11.79 -13.86
N LEU A 388 9.14 11.65 -13.11
CA LEU A 388 10.49 11.51 -13.69
C LEU A 388 10.63 10.22 -14.49
N LEU A 389 10.12 9.10 -13.97
CA LEU A 389 10.07 7.85 -14.70
C LEU A 389 9.20 7.96 -15.95
N GLN A 390 8.01 8.55 -15.84
CA GLN A 390 7.10 8.71 -16.97
C GLN A 390 7.73 9.49 -18.13
N LYS A 391 8.52 10.53 -17.84
CA LYS A 391 9.25 11.28 -18.88
C LYS A 391 10.17 10.39 -19.71
N VAL A 392 10.97 9.57 -19.06
CA VAL A 392 11.88 8.65 -19.77
C VAL A 392 11.09 7.57 -20.52
N LEU A 393 9.98 7.08 -19.96
CA LEU A 393 9.13 6.09 -20.63
C LEU A 393 8.52 6.61 -21.94
N VAL A 394 8.15 7.89 -22.00
CA VAL A 394 7.64 8.54 -23.22
C VAL A 394 8.72 8.60 -24.32
N GLU A 395 9.99 8.74 -23.95
CA GLU A 395 11.10 8.82 -24.92
C GLU A 395 11.48 7.46 -25.51
N ILE A 396 11.34 6.37 -24.72
CA ILE A 396 11.79 5.03 -25.12
C ILE A 396 10.69 4.13 -25.69
N SER A 397 9.42 4.55 -25.63
CA SER A 397 8.26 3.71 -26.01
C SER A 397 7.27 4.44 -26.91
N LYS A 398 6.35 3.71 -27.54
CA LYS A 398 5.28 4.33 -28.33
C LYS A 398 4.36 5.17 -27.42
N PRO A 399 3.67 6.20 -27.93
CA PRO A 399 2.70 6.98 -27.15
C PRO A 399 1.69 6.07 -26.42
N ASP A 400 1.50 6.34 -25.12
CA ASP A 400 0.66 5.60 -24.17
C ASP A 400 0.99 4.11 -24.02
N GLN A 401 2.15 3.64 -24.50
CA GLN A 401 2.52 2.23 -24.37
C GLN A 401 2.85 1.88 -22.92
N LEU A 402 3.56 2.74 -22.21
CA LEU A 402 3.97 2.55 -20.83
C LEU A 402 3.50 3.74 -19.98
N ASP A 403 2.62 3.47 -19.03
CA ASP A 403 1.91 4.51 -18.26
C ASP A 403 2.03 4.24 -16.75
N VAL A 404 2.80 5.08 -16.06
CA VAL A 404 3.02 5.02 -14.61
C VAL A 404 1.73 5.42 -13.91
N LYS A 405 1.03 4.42 -13.38
CA LYS A 405 -0.26 4.59 -12.70
C LYS A 405 -0.14 4.74 -11.21
N THR A 406 0.96 4.28 -10.64
CA THR A 406 1.12 4.31 -9.20
C THR A 406 2.58 4.26 -8.78
N ILE A 407 2.84 4.87 -7.64
CA ILE A 407 4.10 4.84 -6.91
C ILE A 407 3.84 4.37 -5.49
N VAL A 408 4.61 3.39 -5.02
CA VAL A 408 4.39 2.71 -3.74
C VAL A 408 5.70 2.34 -3.06
N ASN A 409 5.70 2.29 -1.74
CA ASN A 409 6.79 1.75 -0.94
C ASN A 409 6.58 0.24 -0.67
N ASP A 410 7.67 -0.51 -0.45
CA ASP A 410 7.65 -1.95 -0.18
C ASP A 410 6.74 -2.40 0.98
N ALA A 411 6.70 -1.67 2.09
CA ALA A 411 5.92 -2.04 3.27
C ALA A 411 4.41 -1.92 2.96
N MET A 412 3.99 -0.82 2.32
CA MET A 412 2.61 -0.63 1.87
C MET A 412 2.21 -1.75 0.90
N GLY A 413 3.14 -2.13 0.03
CA GLY A 413 3.08 -3.32 -0.80
C GLY A 413 2.63 -4.58 -0.08
N SER A 414 3.40 -4.88 0.96
CA SER A 414 3.23 -6.08 1.76
C SER A 414 1.92 -6.07 2.55
N LEU A 415 1.46 -4.90 3.02
CA LEU A 415 0.21 -4.77 3.77
C LEU A 415 -1.01 -5.04 2.88
N ILE A 416 -1.07 -4.40 1.71
CA ILE A 416 -2.19 -4.57 0.75
C ILE A 416 -2.28 -6.02 0.28
N TYR A 417 -1.14 -6.63 -0.04
CA TYR A 417 -1.13 -8.05 -0.41
C TYR A 417 -1.61 -8.95 0.74
N GLY A 418 -1.14 -8.69 1.95
CA GLY A 418 -1.51 -9.45 3.14
C GLY A 418 -2.99 -9.36 3.48
N ASP A 419 -3.75 -8.38 2.98
CA ASP A 419 -5.19 -8.21 3.24
C ASP A 419 -6.08 -8.77 2.10
N ARG A 420 -5.48 -9.19 0.97
CA ARG A 420 -6.17 -9.58 -0.28
C ARG A 420 -7.25 -10.65 -0.12
N ASP A 421 -7.02 -11.65 0.73
CA ASP A 421 -7.95 -12.77 0.90
C ASP A 421 -8.86 -12.57 2.13
N ALA A 422 -9.13 -11.32 2.53
CA ALA A 422 -9.73 -10.95 3.83
C ALA A 422 -8.95 -11.53 5.04
N THR A 423 -7.69 -11.88 4.79
CA THR A 423 -6.71 -12.20 5.81
C THR A 423 -6.53 -10.95 6.64
N ARG A 424 -6.80 -11.02 7.95
CA ARG A 424 -6.79 -9.91 8.92
C ARG A 424 -5.42 -9.23 9.11
N CYS A 425 -4.67 -8.96 8.05
CA CYS A 425 -3.37 -8.33 8.08
C CYS A 425 -3.55 -6.86 8.43
N LYS A 426 -3.00 -6.45 9.58
CA LYS A 426 -3.12 -5.07 10.09
C LYS A 426 -1.81 -4.32 10.09
N MET A 427 -0.70 -5.00 9.82
CA MET A 427 0.63 -4.41 9.80
C MET A 427 1.52 -5.17 8.82
N ALA A 428 2.34 -4.43 8.10
CA ALA A 428 3.47 -4.99 7.38
C ALA A 428 4.76 -4.31 7.84
N VAL A 429 5.83 -5.10 7.89
CA VAL A 429 7.17 -4.65 8.26
C VAL A 429 8.14 -5.18 7.22
N THR A 430 8.89 -4.27 6.60
CA THR A 430 10.01 -4.60 5.72
C THR A 430 11.30 -4.47 6.52
N LEU A 431 11.98 -5.60 6.74
CA LEU A 431 13.34 -5.65 7.28
C LEU A 431 14.28 -6.17 6.20
N ALA A 432 14.84 -5.24 5.44
CA ALA A 432 15.79 -5.53 4.37
C ALA A 432 16.88 -4.45 4.40
N ASN A 433 17.28 -3.89 3.26
CA ASN A 433 18.25 -2.80 3.20
C ASN A 433 17.75 -1.49 3.83
N GLY A 434 16.47 -1.42 4.20
CA GLY A 434 15.92 -0.42 5.09
C GLY A 434 14.98 -1.06 6.12
N PHE A 435 14.42 -0.21 6.96
CA PHE A 435 13.42 -0.57 7.97
C PHE A 435 12.18 0.31 7.80
N HIS A 436 11.13 -0.28 7.25
CA HIS A 436 9.86 0.39 6.99
C HIS A 436 8.72 -0.42 7.59
N ALA A 437 7.70 0.25 8.10
CA ALA A 437 6.47 -0.39 8.51
C ALA A 437 5.25 0.43 8.09
N CYS A 438 4.11 -0.24 7.98
CA CYS A 438 2.83 0.42 7.80
C CYS A 438 1.73 -0.41 8.45
N CYS A 439 0.66 0.24 8.87
CA CYS A 439 -0.50 -0.41 9.46
C CYS A 439 -1.80 0.10 8.84
N MET A 440 -2.85 -0.72 8.92
CA MET A 440 -4.20 -0.31 8.57
C MET A 440 -4.87 0.36 9.77
N GLN A 441 -5.42 1.56 9.57
CA GLN A 441 -6.23 2.26 10.55
C GLN A 441 -7.62 2.55 9.97
N ALA A 442 -8.65 2.27 10.76
CA ALA A 442 -10.01 2.69 10.44
C ALA A 442 -10.15 4.18 10.72
N THR A 443 -10.61 4.96 9.74
CA THR A 443 -11.01 6.34 10.02
C THR A 443 -12.39 6.35 10.65
N PRO A 444 -12.62 7.10 11.73
CA PRO A 444 -13.97 7.41 12.15
C PRO A 444 -14.61 8.32 11.09
N SER A 445 -15.44 7.77 10.21
CA SER A 445 -16.34 8.60 9.39
C SER A 445 -17.57 8.94 10.22
N SER A 446 -17.95 10.21 10.23
CA SER A 446 -19.13 10.72 10.92
C SER A 446 -20.45 10.49 10.17
N GLU A 447 -20.45 9.67 9.12
CA GLU A 447 -21.66 9.28 8.39
C GLU A 447 -21.56 7.80 8.05
N GLU A 448 -22.64 7.07 8.37
CA GLU A 448 -22.86 5.68 8.04
C GLU A 448 -22.82 5.53 6.51
N GLU A 449 -22.20 4.46 6.00
CA GLU A 449 -21.98 4.13 4.56
C GLU A 449 -20.70 4.69 3.89
N ASN A 450 -19.53 4.36 4.44
CA ASN A 450 -18.35 3.83 3.70
C ASN A 450 -17.12 3.87 4.62
N VAL A 451 -16.69 2.70 5.13
CA VAL A 451 -15.45 2.62 5.92
C VAL A 451 -14.26 2.81 4.97
N ASN A 452 -13.72 4.02 4.89
CA ASN A 452 -12.43 4.26 4.24
C ASN A 452 -11.32 3.64 5.09
N MET A 453 -10.60 2.65 4.54
CA MET A 453 -9.41 2.10 5.17
C MET A 453 -8.22 2.99 4.81
N VAL A 454 -7.50 3.48 5.82
CA VAL A 454 -6.29 4.29 5.63
C VAL A 454 -5.06 3.45 5.96
N ILE A 455 -4.09 3.44 5.06
CA ILE A 455 -2.76 2.91 5.37
C ILE A 455 -1.98 4.02 6.05
N MET A 456 -1.55 3.76 7.29
CA MET A 456 -0.62 4.63 8.01
C MET A 456 0.79 4.13 7.74
N LYS A 457 1.55 4.90 6.97
CA LYS A 457 2.97 4.65 6.74
C LYS A 457 3.76 5.19 7.92
N THR A 458 4.66 4.38 8.47
CA THR A 458 5.46 4.75 9.63
C THR A 458 6.93 4.87 9.24
N GLU A 459 7.53 6.03 9.51
CA GLU A 459 8.96 6.28 9.29
C GLU A 459 9.77 5.87 10.54
N LEU A 460 9.53 4.67 11.08
CA LEU A 460 10.14 4.20 12.34
C LEU A 460 11.67 4.16 12.28
N GLY A 461 12.23 3.92 11.09
CA GLY A 461 13.68 3.93 10.87
C GLY A 461 14.37 5.21 11.32
N ALA A 462 13.65 6.35 11.36
CA ALA A 462 14.17 7.65 11.77
C ALA A 462 14.30 7.82 13.29
N LEU A 463 13.70 6.95 14.11
CA LEU A 463 13.76 7.04 15.57
C LEU A 463 15.21 7.10 16.07
N GLY A 464 15.48 8.00 17.03
CA GLY A 464 16.81 8.29 17.56
C GLY A 464 17.64 9.29 16.74
N GLY A 465 17.14 9.73 15.58
CA GLY A 465 17.80 10.75 14.75
C GLY A 465 17.79 12.14 15.39
N ASN A 466 18.87 12.90 15.19
CA ASN A 466 19.03 14.24 15.76
C ASN A 466 18.15 15.27 15.02
N LYS A 467 17.19 15.89 15.72
CA LYS A 467 16.26 16.89 15.15
C LYS A 467 16.90 18.23 14.73
N SER A 468 18.20 18.45 14.99
CA SER A 468 18.82 19.79 14.93
C SER A 468 19.44 20.20 13.57
N MET A 469 19.30 19.45 12.47
CA MET A 469 19.92 19.90 11.19
C MET A 469 19.07 20.87 10.36
N TYR A 470 17.80 21.13 10.73
CA TYR A 470 16.93 22.07 9.99
C TYR A 470 16.47 23.31 10.77
N THR A 471 16.79 23.44 12.07
CA THR A 471 16.46 24.65 12.84
C THR A 471 17.62 25.08 13.75
N SER A 472 18.09 26.31 13.50
CA SER A 472 18.86 27.22 14.38
C SER A 472 19.80 26.64 15.46
N ASN A 473 21.11 26.78 15.23
CA ASN A 473 22.21 27.19 16.14
C ASN A 473 22.24 26.85 17.66
N THR A 474 21.41 25.98 18.21
CA THR A 474 21.53 25.49 19.59
C THR A 474 21.93 24.02 19.57
N LYS A 475 23.23 23.77 19.68
CA LYS A 475 23.79 22.45 19.97
C LYS A 475 23.31 21.99 21.36
N SER A 476 22.21 21.25 21.46
CA SER A 476 22.02 20.36 22.60
C SER A 476 21.97 18.92 22.09
N ASP A 477 22.90 18.10 22.55
CA ASP A 477 23.03 16.66 22.26
C ASP A 477 21.94 15.81 22.96
N THR A 478 20.69 16.31 23.04
CA THR A 478 19.67 15.81 23.99
C THR A 478 18.45 15.14 23.37
N ASP A 479 18.42 14.81 22.07
CA ASP A 479 17.21 14.27 21.41
C ASP A 479 17.33 12.83 20.84
N ASP A 480 18.47 12.14 21.02
CA ASP A 480 18.59 10.71 20.65
C ASP A 480 18.02 9.81 21.76
N CYS A 481 16.74 9.47 21.65
CA CYS A 481 16.05 8.57 22.57
C CYS A 481 16.58 7.12 22.57
N LEU A 482 17.37 6.73 21.56
CA LEU A 482 17.97 5.40 21.46
C LEU A 482 19.41 5.36 21.97
N LYS A 483 19.97 6.48 22.44
CA LYS A 483 21.37 6.59 22.89
C LYS A 483 21.81 5.51 23.88
N LEU A 484 20.93 5.09 24.80
CA LEU A 484 21.24 4.06 25.80
C LEU A 484 21.33 2.64 25.22
N PHE A 485 20.81 2.43 24.01
CA PHE A 485 20.80 1.14 23.32
C PHE A 485 21.83 1.07 22.18
N ARG A 486 22.52 2.18 21.90
CA ARG A 486 23.56 2.25 20.87
C ARG A 486 24.90 1.78 21.45
N THR A 487 25.51 0.82 20.79
CA THR A 487 26.89 0.44 21.06
C THR A 487 27.85 1.47 20.45
N GLU A 488 29.13 1.40 20.83
CA GLU A 488 30.18 2.18 20.17
C GLU A 488 30.28 1.88 18.67
N TYR A 489 29.90 0.68 18.25
CA TYR A 489 29.94 0.25 16.85
C TYR A 489 28.81 0.91 16.04
N ASP A 490 27.62 1.06 16.62
CA ASP A 490 26.50 1.81 16.03
C ASP A 490 26.86 3.29 15.87
N ILE A 491 27.53 3.86 16.86
CA ILE A 491 28.02 5.26 16.82
C ILE A 491 29.08 5.43 15.72
N ALA A 492 30.02 4.49 15.61
CA ALA A 492 31.04 4.51 14.57
C ALA A 492 30.44 4.34 13.17
N LEU A 493 29.50 3.40 13.00
CA LEU A 493 28.82 3.15 11.74
C LEU A 493 28.07 4.40 11.27
N ASP A 494 27.31 5.04 12.16
CA ASP A 494 26.55 6.25 11.88
C ASP A 494 27.46 7.43 11.51
N LYS A 495 28.58 7.61 12.23
CA LYS A 495 29.55 8.68 11.98
C LYS A 495 30.09 8.69 10.56
N TYR A 496 30.28 7.52 9.95
CA TYR A 496 30.82 7.36 8.59
C TYR A 496 29.75 6.99 7.55
N SER A 497 28.47 7.03 7.93
CA SER A 497 27.35 6.85 7.00
C SER A 497 27.10 8.12 6.16
N ILE A 498 26.44 7.96 5.02
CA ILE A 498 26.04 9.08 4.15
C ILE A 498 25.07 10.02 4.88
N ASN A 499 24.15 9.45 5.66
CA ASN A 499 23.10 10.14 6.40
C ASN A 499 23.42 10.20 7.90
N ARG A 500 24.56 10.79 8.26
CA ARG A 500 25.04 10.87 9.66
C ARG A 500 24.00 11.52 10.58
N GLY A 501 23.72 10.87 11.71
CA GLY A 501 22.78 11.36 12.72
C GLY A 501 21.30 11.15 12.36
N GLU A 502 21.03 10.47 11.25
CA GLU A 502 19.68 10.16 10.75
C GLU A 502 19.50 8.64 10.61
N GLN A 503 18.25 8.19 10.50
CA GLN A 503 17.92 6.77 10.29
C GLN A 503 18.56 5.84 11.35
N ILE A 504 18.59 6.28 12.62
CA ILE A 504 19.34 5.58 13.68
C ILE A 504 18.76 4.20 13.96
N LEU A 505 17.44 4.07 14.16
CA LEU A 505 16.82 2.76 14.34
C LEU A 505 17.01 1.85 13.11
N GLU A 506 16.87 2.40 11.90
CA GLU A 506 17.13 1.64 10.68
C GLU A 506 18.57 1.10 10.64
N LYS A 507 19.57 1.90 11.01
CA LYS A 507 20.98 1.47 11.10
C LYS A 507 21.20 0.35 12.11
N MET A 508 20.44 0.34 13.20
CA MET A 508 20.55 -0.67 14.26
C MET A 508 19.87 -2.00 13.90
N VAL A 509 18.88 -2.01 12.99
CA VAL A 509 18.06 -3.20 12.71
C VAL A 509 18.15 -3.73 11.28
N SER A 510 18.48 -2.88 10.30
CA SER A 510 18.47 -3.25 8.88
C SER A 510 19.64 -4.16 8.52
N ILE A 511 19.36 -5.09 7.60
CA ILE A 511 20.34 -6.06 7.10
C ILE A 511 21.53 -5.39 6.38
N MET A 512 21.36 -4.18 5.86
CA MET A 512 22.41 -3.44 5.16
C MET A 512 23.61 -3.15 6.06
N TYR A 513 23.37 -2.89 7.34
CA TYR A 513 24.40 -2.41 8.27
C TYR A 513 25.00 -3.54 9.12
N LEU A 514 24.36 -4.70 9.15
CA LEU A 514 24.76 -5.84 9.98
C LEU A 514 26.21 -6.30 9.70
N GLY A 515 26.59 -6.37 8.42
CA GLY A 515 27.95 -6.75 8.03
C GLY A 515 29.02 -5.78 8.52
N GLU A 516 28.74 -4.47 8.43
CA GLU A 516 29.66 -3.42 8.89
C GLU A 516 29.77 -3.40 10.43
N ILE A 517 28.68 -3.63 11.16
CA ILE A 517 28.73 -3.79 12.63
C ILE A 517 29.63 -4.97 13.00
N VAL A 518 29.44 -6.14 12.37
CA VAL A 518 30.29 -7.32 12.60
C VAL A 518 31.75 -7.01 12.25
N ARG A 519 32.01 -6.33 11.13
CA ARG A 519 33.37 -5.92 10.73
C ARG A 519 34.02 -5.05 11.79
N LEU A 520 33.32 -4.04 12.32
CA LEU A 520 33.85 -3.14 13.35
C LEU A 520 34.18 -3.90 14.65
N VAL A 521 33.35 -4.86 15.05
CA VAL A 521 33.64 -5.75 16.19
C VAL A 521 34.89 -6.59 15.91
N LEU A 522 35.01 -7.20 14.73
CA LEU A 522 36.16 -8.01 14.34
C LEU A 522 37.45 -7.19 14.28
N VAL A 523 37.42 -5.96 13.76
CA VAL A 523 38.56 -5.03 13.78
C VAL A 523 39.01 -4.80 15.23
N LYS A 524 38.08 -4.48 16.13
CA LYS A 524 38.41 -4.21 17.54
C LYS A 524 38.97 -5.44 18.25
N LEU A 525 38.43 -6.62 17.99
CA LEU A 525 38.96 -7.89 18.52
C LEU A 525 40.37 -8.19 18.00
N THR A 526 40.63 -7.85 16.73
CA THR A 526 41.91 -8.02 16.06
C THR A 526 42.97 -7.06 16.62
N GLU A 527 42.64 -5.78 16.78
CA GLU A 527 43.50 -4.76 17.39
C GLU A 527 43.87 -5.10 18.85
N LYS A 528 42.92 -5.68 19.60
CA LYS A 528 43.15 -6.20 20.96
C LYS A 528 43.89 -7.54 20.99
N ARG A 529 44.29 -8.08 19.83
CA ARG A 529 44.96 -9.39 19.66
C ARG A 529 44.16 -10.53 20.28
N LEU A 530 42.83 -10.45 20.27
CA LEU A 530 41.94 -11.50 20.77
C LEU A 530 41.57 -12.49 19.65
N LEU A 531 41.50 -12.02 18.40
CA LEU A 531 41.32 -12.81 17.18
C LEU A 531 42.43 -12.50 16.15
N PHE A 532 42.60 -13.41 15.18
CA PHE A 532 43.54 -13.30 14.06
C PHE A 532 44.99 -12.91 14.42
N LYS A 533 45.49 -13.42 15.56
CA LYS A 533 46.81 -13.08 16.15
C LYS A 533 48.02 -13.24 15.22
N SER A 534 47.90 -14.07 14.18
CA SER A 534 48.95 -14.35 13.20
C SER A 534 48.85 -13.53 11.91
N ALA A 535 47.76 -12.78 11.70
CA ALA A 535 47.56 -11.95 10.53
C ALA A 535 48.19 -10.56 10.74
N ASP A 536 48.75 -9.97 9.68
CA ASP A 536 49.15 -8.56 9.73
C ASP A 536 47.90 -7.68 9.86
N HIS A 537 47.66 -7.21 11.08
CA HIS A 537 46.49 -6.41 11.41
C HIS A 537 46.42 -5.14 10.58
N LYS A 538 47.55 -4.54 10.16
CA LYS A 538 47.56 -3.23 9.49
C LYS A 538 47.27 -3.28 7.99
N SER A 539 47.34 -4.46 7.37
CA SER A 539 47.20 -4.64 5.91
C SER A 539 46.02 -5.55 5.54
N SER A 540 45.15 -5.89 6.49
CA SER A 540 44.03 -6.80 6.23
C SER A 540 42.87 -6.11 5.50
N ASP A 541 42.20 -6.85 4.61
CA ASP A 541 40.97 -6.40 3.95
C ASP A 541 39.85 -6.07 4.95
N LEU A 542 39.96 -6.55 6.18
CA LEU A 542 39.03 -6.25 7.28
C LEU A 542 38.97 -4.76 7.64
N HIS A 543 40.02 -3.98 7.33
CA HIS A 543 40.00 -2.52 7.51
C HIS A 543 39.28 -1.77 6.39
N LYS A 544 38.96 -2.44 5.28
CA LYS A 544 38.13 -1.85 4.21
C LYS A 544 36.68 -1.83 4.68
N ARG A 545 36.08 -0.64 4.70
CA ARG A 545 34.66 -0.46 5.04
C ARG A 545 33.77 -1.31 4.13
N ASP A 546 32.69 -1.87 4.68
CA ASP A 546 31.68 -2.62 3.94
C ASP A 546 32.23 -3.87 3.22
N CYS A 547 33.42 -4.36 3.62
CA CYS A 547 33.99 -5.60 3.10
C CYS A 547 33.23 -6.86 3.55
N LEU A 548 32.43 -6.73 4.61
CA LEU A 548 31.49 -7.75 5.07
C LEU A 548 30.07 -7.25 4.84
N ASN A 549 29.23 -8.13 4.31
CA ASN A 549 27.81 -7.91 4.13
C ASN A 549 27.01 -8.95 4.92
N ALA A 550 25.70 -8.84 4.93
CA ALA A 550 24.86 -9.77 5.68
C ALA A 550 24.87 -11.21 5.18
N ASP A 551 25.20 -11.46 3.90
CA ASP A 551 25.34 -12.84 3.41
C ASP A 551 26.50 -13.53 4.13
N HIS A 552 27.63 -12.82 4.35
CA HIS A 552 28.73 -13.33 5.16
C HIS A 552 28.28 -13.67 6.57
N VAL A 553 27.53 -12.78 7.23
CA VAL A 553 27.03 -13.00 8.60
C VAL A 553 26.08 -14.20 8.65
N SER A 554 25.17 -14.32 7.69
CA SER A 554 24.24 -15.44 7.57
C SER A 554 24.97 -16.77 7.34
N LEU A 555 26.02 -16.78 6.51
CA LEU A 555 26.86 -17.96 6.29
C LEU A 555 27.60 -18.37 7.57
N ILE A 556 28.14 -17.40 8.32
CA ILE A 556 28.81 -17.67 9.61
C ILE A 556 27.81 -18.29 10.60
N GLU A 557 26.60 -17.74 10.74
CA GLU A 557 25.57 -18.32 11.62
C GLU A 557 25.13 -19.72 11.20
N ARG A 558 24.99 -19.95 9.89
CA ARG A 558 24.51 -21.23 9.35
C ARG A 558 25.52 -22.35 9.51
N TYR A 559 26.80 -22.06 9.30
CA TYR A 559 27.84 -23.08 9.23
C TYR A 559 28.77 -23.10 10.45
N GLY A 560 28.75 -22.06 11.30
CA GLY A 560 29.67 -21.94 12.43
C GLY A 560 31.14 -21.86 12.02
N ILE A 561 31.39 -21.43 10.78
CA ILE A 561 32.72 -21.41 10.15
C ILE A 561 33.39 -20.07 10.48
N PHE A 562 34.60 -20.15 11.05
CA PHE A 562 35.48 -19.03 11.38
C PHE A 562 36.77 -19.05 10.57
#